data_AF-A0A7X0IG23-F1
#
_entry.id   AF-A0A7X0IG23-F1
#
_cell.length_a   1.000
_cell.length_b   1.000
_cell.length_c   1.000
_cell.angle_alpha   90.00
_cell.angle_beta   90.00
_cell.angle_gamma   90.00
#
_symmetry.space_group_name_H-M   'P 1'
#
loop_
_entity.id
_entity.type
_entity.pdbx_description
1 polymer ?
#
loop_
_entity_poly.entity_id
_entity_poly.type
_entity_poly.pdbx_seq_one_letter_code
_entity_poly.pdbx_strand_id
1 'polypeptide(L)'
;MRYAGGRIAVTAASGLVVLQLVGACAAPEGARPDGDVPAFVAATGTAGPAAAPAAAGDFVDTEWGPLSPADRVLLMKVRLAGLWEIPVGREARTKAARPRTRTNLGEMARQHVLLDADVRAVARKLRVTLPDTPTDEQLGWIAEISGKSGTAYDRTAVKRLRQAHGTVFPVIAQVRATTRNTLVRDFAELAARFVNAHMDLLEATGFADSAAIPAPPDAGPPPEVVPPGEPAPVAPPATKLLDQSPRDTGPLSPADIDLLVKVRQAGLWEIPVGREAAARAVGEKTRKNLGEIARQHELLDADVRAVAARLRVPLPDEPTDEQQGWIMEIFLKTGEEFDQTAVTRLRVAHGKVFPVIAQVRATTRNSAIRDFADLAARFVRTHMSLLEGTGLVGETSLPSAPEVTTAPEPVPDDRPAPSAPPATSLL
;
A
#
# COMPACT_ATOMS: atom_id res chain seq x y z
N MET A 1 46.74 -17.57 -29.90
CA MET A 1 45.88 -16.73 -30.78
C MET A 1 45.54 -15.45 -30.04
N ARG A 2 45.55 -14.29 -30.73
CA ARG A 2 45.14 -12.99 -30.16
C ARG A 2 43.74 -12.66 -30.69
N TYR A 3 42.82 -12.26 -29.82
CA TYR A 3 41.55 -11.67 -30.23
C TYR A 3 41.55 -10.18 -29.91
N ALA A 4 41.44 -9.35 -30.95
CA ALA A 4 40.95 -7.98 -30.84
C ALA A 4 39.44 -8.03 -30.47
N GLY A 5 38.82 -7.02 -29.86
CA GLY A 5 39.20 -5.61 -29.79
C GLY A 5 38.13 -4.80 -30.53
N GLY A 6 37.09 -4.37 -29.80
CA GLY A 6 35.96 -3.63 -30.33
C GLY A 6 35.14 -2.97 -29.23
N ARG A 7 35.39 -1.69 -28.97
CA ARG A 7 34.54 -0.84 -28.11
C ARG A 7 33.63 -0.02 -29.01
N ILE A 8 32.32 -0.13 -28.83
CA ILE A 8 31.34 0.72 -29.49
C ILE A 8 31.12 1.96 -28.61
N ALA A 9 31.35 3.15 -29.17
CA ALA A 9 31.02 4.41 -28.53
C ALA A 9 29.55 4.78 -28.80
N VAL A 10 28.82 5.20 -27.77
CA VAL A 10 27.47 5.76 -27.90
C VAL A 10 27.56 7.26 -27.65
N THR A 11 27.48 8.04 -28.73
CA THR A 11 27.38 9.50 -28.68
C THR A 11 25.95 9.93 -28.38
N ALA A 12 25.75 10.72 -27.33
CA ALA A 12 24.48 11.39 -27.06
C ALA A 12 24.27 12.57 -28.03
N ALA A 13 23.05 12.69 -28.56
CA ALA A 13 22.62 13.84 -29.37
C ALA A 13 21.37 14.47 -28.74
N SER A 14 21.50 15.70 -28.25
CA SER A 14 20.40 16.47 -27.68
C SER A 14 19.68 17.25 -28.78
N GLY A 15 18.38 17.00 -28.97
CA GLY A 15 17.53 17.74 -29.89
C GLY A 15 16.52 18.61 -29.13
N LEU A 16 16.81 19.89 -28.98
CA LEU A 16 15.90 20.90 -28.42
C LEU A 16 15.24 21.66 -29.57
N VAL A 17 13.91 21.59 -29.70
CA VAL A 17 13.16 22.42 -30.67
C VAL A 17 12.43 23.52 -29.91
N VAL A 18 12.89 24.75 -30.09
CA VAL A 18 12.21 25.98 -29.68
C VAL A 18 11.56 26.58 -30.93
N LEU A 19 10.26 26.82 -30.88
CA LEU A 19 9.56 27.61 -31.90
C LEU A 19 8.97 28.86 -31.25
N GLN A 20 9.61 30.01 -31.49
CA GLN A 20 9.04 31.33 -31.22
C GLN A 20 8.37 31.89 -32.47
N LEU A 21 7.26 32.59 -32.27
CA LEU A 21 6.76 33.60 -33.22
C LEU A 21 6.42 34.88 -32.44
N VAL A 22 6.63 36.02 -33.09
CA VAL A 22 6.70 37.36 -32.50
C VAL A 22 5.81 38.32 -33.30
N GLY A 23 5.18 39.30 -32.63
CA GLY A 23 4.44 40.43 -33.22
C GLY A 23 3.04 40.57 -32.60
N ALA A 24 2.72 41.59 -31.79
CA ALA A 24 2.60 43.04 -32.07
C ALA A 24 1.36 43.39 -32.92
N CYS A 25 0.58 44.47 -32.69
CA CYS A 25 0.50 45.46 -31.61
C CYS A 25 -0.83 46.28 -31.75
N ALA A 26 -1.28 46.90 -30.65
CA ALA A 26 -2.19 48.08 -30.58
C ALA A 26 -3.67 47.98 -31.06
N ALA A 27 -4.52 48.79 -30.40
CA ALA A 27 -5.94 49.03 -30.71
C ALA A 27 -6.13 50.36 -31.48
N PRO A 28 -7.36 50.71 -31.87
CA PRO A 28 -7.96 51.94 -31.28
C PRO A 28 -9.48 51.87 -30.98
N GLU A 29 -10.00 52.96 -30.40
CA GLU A 29 -11.36 53.14 -29.88
C GLU A 29 -12.46 53.47 -30.91
N GLY A 30 -13.72 53.22 -30.51
CA GLY A 30 -14.78 54.24 -30.60
C GLY A 30 -15.82 54.15 -31.73
N ALA A 31 -17.06 53.74 -31.39
CA ALA A 31 -18.34 54.44 -31.72
C ALA A 31 -19.59 53.58 -31.38
N ARG A 32 -20.61 54.22 -30.77
CA ARG A 32 -22.04 53.85 -30.77
C ARG A 32 -22.80 54.95 -31.54
N PRO A 33 -23.93 54.66 -32.24
CA PRO A 33 -25.28 54.47 -31.64
C PRO A 33 -25.96 53.16 -32.13
N ASP A 34 -27.18 52.74 -31.77
CA ASP A 34 -28.08 52.86 -30.58
C ASP A 34 -29.24 51.81 -30.79
N GLY A 35 -30.22 51.55 -29.91
CA GLY A 35 -30.64 52.21 -28.65
C GLY A 35 -31.58 51.33 -27.81
N ASP A 36 -32.88 51.67 -27.77
CA ASP A 36 -34.05 51.01 -27.12
C ASP A 36 -33.86 50.16 -25.84
N VAL A 37 -34.33 50.76 -24.74
CA VAL A 37 -34.68 50.19 -23.42
C VAL A 37 -36.15 50.59 -23.13
N PRO A 38 -36.93 49.95 -22.22
CA PRO A 38 -36.50 49.16 -21.05
C PRO A 38 -37.34 47.89 -20.70
N ALA A 39 -36.89 47.11 -19.70
CA ALA A 39 -37.71 46.62 -18.57
C ALA A 39 -36.90 45.70 -17.64
N PHE A 40 -36.90 45.98 -16.33
CA PHE A 40 -36.31 45.10 -15.32
C PHE A 40 -37.37 44.11 -14.83
N VAL A 41 -37.27 42.83 -15.23
CA VAL A 41 -38.14 41.76 -14.73
C VAL A 41 -37.29 40.79 -13.92
N ALA A 42 -37.61 40.66 -12.63
CA ALA A 42 -37.00 39.66 -11.77
C ALA A 42 -37.50 38.26 -12.17
N ALA A 43 -36.72 37.55 -12.98
CA ALA A 43 -36.98 36.15 -13.31
C ALA A 43 -36.31 35.24 -12.28
N THR A 44 -37.14 34.53 -11.51
CA THR A 44 -36.72 33.48 -10.57
C THR A 44 -36.13 32.30 -11.33
N GLY A 45 -34.81 32.30 -11.54
CA GLY A 45 -34.09 31.14 -12.04
C GLY A 45 -34.10 30.01 -11.01
N THR A 46 -34.80 28.92 -11.31
CA THR A 46 -34.84 27.73 -10.46
C THR A 46 -33.45 27.12 -10.35
N ALA A 47 -32.92 27.04 -9.13
CA ALA A 47 -31.77 26.20 -8.86
C ALA A 47 -32.17 24.76 -9.17
N GLY A 48 -31.56 24.16 -10.21
CA GLY A 48 -31.62 22.73 -10.43
C GLY A 48 -31.13 22.02 -9.16
N PRO A 49 -31.74 20.89 -8.76
CA PRO A 49 -31.38 20.24 -7.50
C PRO A 49 -29.89 19.92 -7.51
N ALA A 50 -29.16 20.48 -6.54
CA ALA A 50 -27.81 20.05 -6.26
C ALA A 50 -27.87 18.54 -6.03
N ALA A 51 -27.12 17.77 -6.82
CA ALA A 51 -27.06 16.33 -6.65
C ALA A 51 -26.65 16.03 -5.21
N ALA A 52 -27.51 15.36 -4.46
CA ALA A 52 -27.23 14.98 -3.09
C ALA A 52 -25.91 14.17 -3.07
N PRO A 53 -25.03 14.37 -2.06
CA PRO A 53 -23.87 13.52 -1.93
C PRO A 53 -24.34 12.05 -1.85
N ALA A 54 -23.83 11.22 -2.76
CA ALA A 54 -24.20 9.81 -2.82
C ALA A 54 -23.95 9.16 -1.46
N ALA A 55 -24.94 8.42 -0.94
CA ALA A 55 -24.88 7.83 0.38
C ALA A 55 -23.64 6.92 0.54
N ALA A 56 -23.15 6.81 1.77
CA ALA A 56 -21.93 6.06 2.07
C ALA A 56 -22.05 4.53 1.87
N GLY A 57 -23.22 4.00 1.45
CA GLY A 57 -23.46 2.57 1.22
C GLY A 57 -23.28 2.10 -0.24
N ASP A 58 -23.53 2.95 -1.23
CA ASP A 58 -23.79 2.44 -2.59
C ASP A 58 -22.53 2.30 -3.47
N PHE A 59 -22.55 1.31 -4.36
CA PHE A 59 -21.64 1.25 -5.50
C PHE A 59 -22.07 2.26 -6.57
N VAL A 60 -21.10 2.87 -7.25
CA VAL A 60 -21.35 3.80 -8.37
C VAL A 60 -20.70 3.23 -9.63
N ASP A 61 -21.48 3.02 -10.69
CA ASP A 61 -20.94 2.54 -11.97
C ASP A 61 -20.04 3.59 -12.62
N THR A 62 -18.88 3.14 -13.12
CA THR A 62 -17.91 3.97 -13.84
C THR A 62 -17.34 3.19 -15.03
N GLU A 63 -16.71 3.89 -15.98
CA GLU A 63 -16.01 3.25 -17.12
C GLU A 63 -14.85 2.31 -16.70
N TRP A 64 -14.40 2.39 -15.44
CA TRP A 64 -13.39 1.51 -14.86
C TRP A 64 -13.96 0.35 -14.04
N GLY A 65 -15.29 0.17 -14.03
CA GLY A 65 -16.00 -0.77 -13.16
C GLY A 65 -16.61 -0.11 -11.92
N PRO A 66 -17.36 -0.87 -11.10
CA PRO A 66 -18.15 -0.31 -10.01
C PRO A 66 -17.25 0.20 -8.87
N LEU A 67 -17.48 1.45 -8.47
CA LEU A 67 -16.77 2.18 -7.42
C LEU A 67 -17.44 1.94 -6.06
N SER A 68 -16.79 1.20 -5.19
CA SER A 68 -17.29 0.85 -3.84
C SER A 68 -17.13 1.99 -2.83
N PRO A 69 -17.81 1.93 -1.67
CA PRO A 69 -17.51 2.80 -0.53
C PRO A 69 -16.04 2.72 -0.07
N ALA A 70 -15.43 1.52 -0.09
CA ALA A 70 -14.05 1.31 0.34
C ALA A 70 -13.05 2.06 -0.55
N ASP A 71 -13.31 2.10 -1.86
CA ASP A 71 -12.52 2.86 -2.82
C ASP A 71 -12.56 4.37 -2.51
N ARG A 72 -13.76 4.91 -2.24
CA ARG A 72 -13.94 6.33 -1.88
C ARG A 72 -13.21 6.68 -0.58
N VAL A 73 -13.28 5.79 0.42
CA VAL A 73 -12.56 5.92 1.71
C VAL A 73 -11.04 5.89 1.51
N LEU A 74 -10.51 5.05 0.61
CA LEU A 74 -9.08 5.05 0.29
C LEU A 74 -8.63 6.41 -0.29
N LEU A 75 -9.34 6.93 -1.29
CA LEU A 75 -8.99 8.22 -1.90
C LEU A 75 -9.02 9.35 -0.87
N MET A 76 -10.03 9.37 0.00
CA MET A 76 -10.12 10.33 1.11
C MET A 76 -8.96 10.18 2.10
N LYS A 77 -8.61 8.96 2.53
CA LYS A 77 -7.51 8.72 3.48
C LYS A 77 -6.14 9.11 2.92
N VAL A 78 -5.85 8.81 1.66
CA VAL A 78 -4.58 9.21 1.03
C VAL A 78 -4.48 10.73 0.86
N ARG A 79 -5.59 11.39 0.49
CA ARG A 79 -5.67 12.85 0.46
C ARG A 79 -5.41 13.48 1.84
N LEU A 80 -6.07 12.95 2.88
CA LEU A 80 -5.89 13.41 4.26
C LEU A 80 -4.44 13.22 4.75
N ALA A 81 -3.75 12.14 4.37
CA ALA A 81 -2.33 11.97 4.67
C ALA A 81 -1.47 13.08 4.02
N GLY A 82 -1.65 13.33 2.72
CA GLY A 82 -0.91 14.39 2.01
C GLY A 82 -1.06 15.78 2.63
N LEU A 83 -2.22 16.09 3.23
CA LEU A 83 -2.52 17.38 3.85
C LEU A 83 -1.66 17.72 5.07
N TRP A 84 -1.23 16.74 5.86
CA TRP A 84 -0.41 16.99 7.07
C TRP A 84 1.03 16.48 6.94
N GLU A 85 1.29 15.45 6.13
CA GLU A 85 2.61 14.82 6.02
C GLU A 85 3.56 15.62 5.12
N ILE A 86 3.03 16.31 4.10
CA ILE A 86 3.81 17.22 3.24
C ILE A 86 4.40 18.41 4.03
N PRO A 87 3.62 19.20 4.81
CA PRO A 87 4.20 20.28 5.60
C PRO A 87 5.18 19.77 6.67
N VAL A 88 4.83 18.70 7.40
CA VAL A 88 5.73 18.07 8.38
C VAL A 88 7.06 17.67 7.72
N GLY A 89 7.05 16.90 6.64
CA GLY A 89 8.29 16.45 6.01
C GLY A 89 9.15 17.57 5.41
N ARG A 90 8.54 18.71 5.04
CA ARG A 90 9.26 19.93 4.65
C ARG A 90 9.90 20.65 5.83
N GLU A 91 9.19 20.78 6.95
CA GLU A 91 9.71 21.38 8.19
C GLU A 91 10.93 20.65 8.75
N ALA A 92 11.01 19.34 8.53
CA ALA A 92 12.15 18.54 8.97
C ALA A 92 13.49 19.17 8.56
N ARG A 93 13.59 19.78 7.36
CA ARG A 93 14.79 20.46 6.87
C ARG A 93 15.41 21.44 7.88
N THR A 94 14.59 22.16 8.65
CA THR A 94 15.04 23.15 9.65
C THR A 94 14.84 22.69 11.08
N LYS A 95 13.87 21.80 11.35
CA LYS A 95 13.50 21.36 12.70
C LYS A 95 14.22 20.09 13.17
N ALA A 96 14.55 19.16 12.29
CA ALA A 96 15.14 17.86 12.64
C ALA A 96 16.63 17.96 13.01
N ALA A 97 17.09 17.25 14.05
CA ALA A 97 18.51 17.22 14.43
C ALA A 97 19.32 16.27 13.54
N ARG A 98 18.81 15.06 13.29
CA ARG A 98 19.55 14.05 12.53
C ARG A 98 19.53 14.31 11.02
N PRO A 99 20.69 14.25 10.33
CA PRO A 99 20.74 14.33 8.87
C PRO A 99 19.84 13.29 8.18
N ARG A 100 19.80 12.05 8.69
CA ARG A 100 18.97 10.97 8.13
C ARG A 100 17.47 11.29 8.24
N THR A 101 17.02 11.89 9.34
CA THR A 101 15.64 12.36 9.47
C THR A 101 15.32 13.48 8.48
N ARG A 102 16.23 14.46 8.31
CA ARG A 102 16.07 15.53 7.30
C ARG A 102 15.92 14.97 5.88
N THR A 103 16.79 14.05 5.49
CA THR A 103 16.76 13.42 4.16
C THR A 103 15.51 12.58 3.96
N ASN A 104 15.21 11.69 4.91
CA ASN A 104 14.11 10.72 4.76
C ASN A 104 12.74 11.40 4.78
N LEU A 105 12.50 12.33 5.71
CA LEU A 105 11.23 13.08 5.75
C LEU A 105 11.09 14.07 4.59
N GLY A 106 12.20 14.64 4.12
CA GLY A 106 12.21 15.47 2.91
C GLY A 106 11.85 14.69 1.64
N GLU A 107 12.34 13.44 1.52
CA GLU A 107 11.98 12.55 0.41
C GLU A 107 10.52 12.08 0.50
N MET A 108 10.05 11.68 1.69
CA MET A 108 8.62 11.39 1.90
C MET A 108 7.74 12.58 1.50
N ALA A 109 8.09 13.81 1.86
CA ALA A 109 7.33 14.99 1.43
C ALA A 109 7.33 15.20 -0.09
N ARG A 110 8.37 14.78 -0.83
CA ARG A 110 8.35 14.76 -2.29
C ARG A 110 7.41 13.69 -2.83
N GLN A 111 7.47 12.48 -2.26
CA GLN A 111 6.65 11.34 -2.67
C GLN A 111 5.15 11.58 -2.39
N HIS A 112 4.79 12.18 -1.24
CA HIS A 112 3.42 12.62 -0.96
C HIS A 112 2.91 13.73 -1.89
N VAL A 113 3.77 14.63 -2.40
CA VAL A 113 3.35 15.62 -3.42
C VAL A 113 2.95 14.93 -4.72
N LEU A 114 3.64 13.87 -5.13
CA LEU A 114 3.26 13.07 -6.30
C LEU A 114 1.94 12.34 -6.04
N LEU A 115 1.84 11.64 -4.91
CA LEU A 115 0.64 10.88 -4.55
C LEU A 115 -0.60 11.78 -4.33
N ASP A 116 -0.43 13.03 -3.86
CA ASP A 116 -1.52 14.03 -3.77
C ASP A 116 -2.00 14.50 -5.15
N ALA A 117 -1.09 14.62 -6.13
CA ALA A 117 -1.46 14.92 -7.51
C ALA A 117 -2.25 13.75 -8.14
N ASP A 118 -1.80 12.52 -7.92
CA ASP A 118 -2.43 11.29 -8.42
C ASP A 118 -3.82 11.08 -7.79
N VAL A 119 -3.95 11.16 -6.46
CA VAL A 119 -5.26 10.96 -5.79
C VAL A 119 -6.29 11.99 -6.25
N ARG A 120 -5.89 13.25 -6.45
CA ARG A 120 -6.77 14.29 -7.01
C ARG A 120 -7.13 14.00 -8.47
N ALA A 121 -6.23 13.45 -9.27
CA ALA A 121 -6.51 13.09 -10.65
C ALA A 121 -7.49 11.92 -10.75
N VAL A 122 -7.30 10.89 -9.93
CA VAL A 122 -8.20 9.73 -9.79
C VAL A 122 -9.58 10.17 -9.28
N ALA A 123 -9.63 10.99 -8.23
CA ALA A 123 -10.88 11.49 -7.68
C ALA A 123 -11.68 12.36 -8.67
N ARG A 124 -11.01 13.20 -9.50
CA ARG A 124 -11.69 13.94 -10.57
C ARG A 124 -12.33 13.02 -11.61
N LYS A 125 -11.62 11.96 -12.04
CA LYS A 125 -12.16 10.96 -12.98
C LYS A 125 -13.38 10.23 -12.41
N LEU A 126 -13.30 9.86 -11.14
CA LEU A 126 -14.35 9.11 -10.41
C LEU A 126 -15.43 10.01 -9.80
N ARG A 127 -15.36 11.34 -9.97
CA ARG A 127 -16.25 12.35 -9.38
C ARG A 127 -16.37 12.25 -7.85
N VAL A 128 -15.29 11.86 -7.18
CA VAL A 128 -15.21 11.76 -5.71
C VAL A 128 -14.78 13.11 -5.13
N THR A 129 -15.59 13.67 -4.23
CA THR A 129 -15.21 14.86 -3.46
C THR A 129 -14.08 14.50 -2.49
N LEU A 130 -13.04 15.33 -2.47
CA LEU A 130 -11.88 15.18 -1.59
C LEU A 130 -11.81 16.33 -0.58
N PRO A 131 -11.36 16.07 0.66
CA PRO A 131 -11.11 17.14 1.62
C PRO A 131 -9.97 18.05 1.17
N ASP A 132 -10.07 19.34 1.52
CA ASP A 132 -9.08 20.37 1.24
C ASP A 132 -8.34 20.87 2.49
N THR A 133 -8.86 20.61 3.69
CA THR A 133 -8.24 20.86 5.00
C THR A 133 -7.92 19.56 5.77
N PRO A 134 -6.90 19.55 6.66
CA PRO A 134 -6.69 18.45 7.60
C PRO A 134 -7.83 18.36 8.63
N THR A 135 -8.02 17.19 9.25
CA THR A 135 -8.93 17.05 10.40
C THR A 135 -8.37 17.72 11.67
N ASP A 136 -9.21 17.97 12.67
CA ASP A 136 -8.78 18.53 13.96
C ASP A 136 -7.69 17.68 14.64
N GLU A 137 -7.79 16.36 14.54
CA GLU A 137 -6.76 15.43 15.03
C GLU A 137 -5.43 15.65 14.30
N GLN A 138 -5.45 15.80 12.98
CA GLN A 138 -4.26 16.06 12.17
C GLN A 138 -3.67 17.45 12.42
N LEU A 139 -4.51 18.47 12.64
CA LEU A 139 -4.08 19.79 13.08
C LEU A 139 -3.38 19.71 14.45
N GLY A 140 -3.90 18.89 15.37
CA GLY A 140 -3.26 18.56 16.63
C GLY A 140 -1.89 17.89 16.46
N TRP A 141 -1.75 16.94 15.54
CA TRP A 141 -0.46 16.31 15.23
C TRP A 141 0.54 17.28 14.62
N ILE A 142 0.12 18.15 13.69
CA ILE A 142 0.96 19.23 13.14
C ILE A 142 1.45 20.12 14.27
N ALA A 143 0.56 20.62 15.12
CA ALA A 143 0.92 21.47 16.26
C ALA A 143 1.90 20.78 17.23
N GLU A 144 1.69 19.50 17.54
CA GLU A 144 2.59 18.70 18.38
C GLU A 144 4.00 18.61 17.79
N ILE A 145 4.10 18.36 16.48
CA ILE A 145 5.36 18.17 15.76
C ILE A 145 6.09 19.52 15.57
N SER A 146 5.40 20.52 15.00
CA SER A 146 5.97 21.84 14.69
C SER A 146 6.37 22.62 15.95
N GLY A 147 5.74 22.34 17.09
CA GLY A 147 6.14 22.87 18.41
C GLY A 147 7.47 22.30 18.96
N LYS A 148 8.05 21.28 18.32
CA LYS A 148 9.32 20.66 18.72
C LYS A 148 10.46 21.04 17.77
N SER A 149 11.69 20.82 18.22
CA SER A 149 12.92 20.97 17.43
C SER A 149 13.97 19.96 17.87
N GLY A 150 14.99 19.75 17.05
CA GLY A 150 16.10 18.84 17.31
C GLY A 150 15.65 17.38 17.43
N THR A 151 16.29 16.62 18.34
CA THR A 151 15.96 15.20 18.56
C THR A 151 14.52 14.98 19.06
N ALA A 152 13.89 15.98 19.70
CA ALA A 152 12.49 15.90 20.11
C ALA A 152 11.54 15.94 18.91
N TYR A 153 11.86 16.78 17.90
CA TYR A 153 11.18 16.76 16.62
C TYR A 153 11.37 15.40 15.92
N ASP A 154 12.62 14.93 15.84
CA ASP A 154 12.94 13.65 15.17
C ASP A 154 12.08 12.49 15.70
N ARG A 155 12.01 12.35 17.03
CA ARG A 155 11.23 11.29 17.68
C ARG A 155 9.72 11.43 17.45
N THR A 156 9.15 12.62 17.67
CA THR A 156 7.70 12.80 17.55
C THR A 156 7.21 12.68 16.10
N ALA A 157 7.93 13.29 15.15
CA ALA A 157 7.57 13.20 13.73
C ALA A 157 7.61 11.74 13.24
N VAL A 158 8.70 11.01 13.51
CA VAL A 158 8.82 9.61 13.10
C VAL A 158 7.77 8.73 13.78
N LYS A 159 7.50 8.94 15.08
CA LYS A 159 6.43 8.22 15.79
C LYS A 159 5.07 8.41 15.12
N ARG A 160 4.62 9.65 14.94
CA ARG A 160 3.30 9.96 14.35
C ARG A 160 3.18 9.43 12.92
N LEU A 161 4.18 9.68 12.09
CA LEU A 161 4.20 9.20 10.70
C LEU A 161 4.17 7.68 10.62
N ARG A 162 4.94 6.97 11.48
CA ARG A 162 4.99 5.50 11.43
C ARG A 162 3.72 4.83 11.96
N GLN A 163 3.04 5.46 12.92
CA GLN A 163 1.71 5.06 13.36
C GLN A 163 0.68 5.24 12.23
N ALA A 164 0.62 6.42 11.61
CA ALA A 164 -0.31 6.70 10.50
C ALA A 164 -0.10 5.77 9.30
N HIS A 165 1.16 5.54 8.90
CA HIS A 165 1.51 4.60 7.83
C HIS A 165 1.10 3.16 8.18
N GLY A 166 1.33 2.74 9.43
CA GLY A 166 0.91 1.42 9.92
C GLY A 166 -0.62 1.24 9.88
N THR A 167 -1.39 2.27 10.21
CA THR A 167 -2.86 2.22 10.16
C THR A 167 -3.42 2.19 8.73
N VAL A 168 -2.80 2.90 7.78
CA VAL A 168 -3.32 3.01 6.40
C VAL A 168 -2.87 1.84 5.50
N PHE A 169 -1.73 1.20 5.76
CA PHE A 169 -1.20 0.16 4.87
C PHE A 169 -2.13 -1.06 4.70
N PRO A 170 -2.76 -1.62 5.77
CA PRO A 170 -3.74 -2.71 5.62
C PRO A 170 -4.98 -2.28 4.83
N VAL A 171 -5.43 -1.03 4.97
CA VAL A 171 -6.57 -0.48 4.21
C VAL A 171 -6.24 -0.40 2.72
N ILE A 172 -5.05 0.06 2.36
CA ILE A 172 -4.58 0.08 0.97
C ILE A 172 -4.50 -1.34 0.42
N ALA A 173 -3.93 -2.28 1.19
CA ALA A 173 -3.82 -3.68 0.78
C ALA A 173 -5.19 -4.35 0.57
N GLN A 174 -6.16 -4.04 1.45
CA GLN A 174 -7.54 -4.51 1.34
C GLN A 174 -8.19 -4.02 0.04
N VAL A 175 -8.13 -2.71 -0.25
CA VAL A 175 -8.70 -2.15 -1.49
C VAL A 175 -7.97 -2.69 -2.73
N ARG A 176 -6.64 -2.79 -2.71
CA ARG A 176 -5.84 -3.40 -3.79
C ARG A 176 -6.23 -4.86 -4.06
N ALA A 177 -6.63 -5.60 -3.03
CA ALA A 177 -7.06 -6.98 -3.12
C ALA A 177 -8.46 -7.13 -3.75
N THR A 178 -9.43 -6.32 -3.31
CA THR A 178 -10.87 -6.57 -3.54
C THR A 178 -11.56 -5.59 -4.47
N THR A 179 -10.97 -4.43 -4.80
CA THR A 179 -11.62 -3.45 -5.67
C THR A 179 -11.88 -4.04 -7.06
N ARG A 180 -13.10 -3.81 -7.57
CA ARG A 180 -13.47 -4.13 -8.95
C ARG A 180 -13.09 -3.01 -9.91
N ASN A 181 -12.94 -1.77 -9.41
CA ASN A 181 -12.58 -0.61 -10.20
C ASN A 181 -11.09 -0.64 -10.61
N THR A 182 -10.79 -0.69 -11.91
CA THR A 182 -9.41 -0.80 -12.44
C THR A 182 -8.56 0.42 -12.10
N LEU A 183 -9.11 1.63 -12.22
CA LEU A 183 -8.40 2.87 -11.89
C LEU A 183 -8.05 2.96 -10.39
N VAL A 184 -8.94 2.49 -9.51
CA VAL A 184 -8.64 2.42 -8.07
C VAL A 184 -7.64 1.30 -7.76
N ARG A 185 -7.67 0.18 -8.49
CA ARG A 185 -6.70 -0.91 -8.33
C ARG A 185 -5.27 -0.45 -8.61
N ASP A 186 -5.05 0.27 -9.71
CA ASP A 186 -3.76 0.85 -10.08
C ASP A 186 -3.29 1.90 -9.07
N PHE A 187 -4.22 2.72 -8.58
CA PHE A 187 -3.93 3.71 -7.53
C PHE A 187 -3.57 3.06 -6.19
N ALA A 188 -4.30 2.02 -5.76
CA ALA A 188 -4.02 1.29 -4.53
C ALA A 188 -2.69 0.54 -4.62
N GLU A 189 -2.33 0.00 -5.78
CA GLU A 189 -1.02 -0.59 -6.05
C GLU A 189 0.10 0.45 -5.91
N LEU A 190 -0.07 1.65 -6.49
CA LEU A 190 0.88 2.75 -6.35
C LEU A 190 1.03 3.21 -4.90
N ALA A 191 -0.09 3.43 -4.20
CA ALA A 191 -0.10 3.82 -2.80
C ALA A 191 0.56 2.77 -1.89
N ALA A 192 0.36 1.48 -2.16
CA ALA A 192 0.98 0.40 -1.40
C ALA A 192 2.51 0.42 -1.49
N ARG A 193 3.06 0.73 -2.67
CA ARG A 193 4.51 0.88 -2.86
C ARG A 193 5.07 2.07 -2.08
N PHE A 194 4.43 3.24 -2.17
CA PHE A 194 4.84 4.42 -1.42
C PHE A 194 4.79 4.20 0.09
N VAL A 195 3.65 3.75 0.63
CA VAL A 195 3.48 3.58 2.08
C VAL A 195 4.44 2.54 2.66
N ASN A 196 4.72 1.45 1.93
CA ASN A 196 5.72 0.46 2.33
C ASN A 196 7.13 1.08 2.38
N ALA A 197 7.54 1.77 1.31
CA ALA A 197 8.86 2.43 1.24
C ALA A 197 9.01 3.55 2.29
N HIS A 198 7.94 4.27 2.59
CA HIS A 198 7.92 5.28 3.65
C HIS A 198 8.11 4.66 5.04
N MET A 199 7.52 3.48 5.32
CA MET A 199 7.82 2.76 6.57
C MET A 199 9.30 2.39 6.67
N ASP A 200 9.92 1.95 5.57
CA ASP A 200 11.36 1.67 5.52
C ASP A 200 12.19 2.95 5.77
N LEU A 201 11.80 4.08 5.18
CA LEU A 201 12.43 5.39 5.41
C LEU A 201 12.28 5.87 6.86
N LEU A 202 11.13 5.65 7.50
CA LEU A 202 10.89 5.99 8.90
C LEU A 202 11.70 5.10 9.85
N GLU A 203 11.73 3.80 9.60
CA GLU A 203 12.48 2.82 10.39
C GLU A 203 13.99 3.04 10.25
N ALA A 204 14.46 3.38 9.04
CA ALA A 204 15.83 3.79 8.78
C ALA A 204 16.31 5.00 9.62
N THR A 205 15.42 5.87 10.12
CA THR A 205 15.84 6.98 11.00
C THR A 205 16.43 6.52 12.34
N GLY A 206 16.09 5.29 12.79
CA GLY A 206 16.42 4.79 14.13
C GLY A 206 15.49 5.29 15.24
N PHE A 207 14.40 6.00 14.91
CA PHE A 207 13.41 6.49 15.88
C PHE A 207 12.05 5.76 15.83
N ALA A 208 11.87 4.79 14.93
CA ALA A 208 10.68 3.94 14.89
C ALA A 208 10.78 2.82 15.93
N ASP A 209 10.69 3.17 17.21
CA ASP A 209 10.69 2.22 18.33
C ASP A 209 9.32 1.54 18.51
N SER A 210 9.20 0.67 19.52
CA SER A 210 7.98 -0.09 19.81
C SER A 210 6.75 0.77 20.16
N ALA A 211 6.92 2.06 20.46
CA ALA A 211 5.84 3.02 20.66
C ALA A 211 5.43 3.76 19.37
N ALA A 212 6.26 3.69 18.31
CA ALA A 212 5.92 4.14 16.96
C ALA A 212 5.19 3.08 16.12
N ILE A 213 5.21 1.83 16.58
CA ILE A 213 4.53 0.69 15.95
C ILE A 213 3.16 0.51 16.61
N PRO A 214 2.03 0.55 15.85
CA PRO A 214 0.71 0.25 16.41
C PRO A 214 0.69 -1.18 16.98
N ALA A 215 -0.11 -1.41 18.03
CA ALA A 215 -0.25 -2.76 18.56
C ALA A 215 -0.82 -3.70 17.49
N PRO A 216 -0.35 -4.97 17.41
CA PRO A 216 -1.03 -5.96 16.57
C PRO A 216 -2.47 -6.12 17.07
N PRO A 217 -3.45 -6.33 16.17
CA PRO A 217 -4.80 -6.69 16.57
C PRO A 217 -4.76 -8.03 17.32
N ASP A 218 -5.75 -8.26 18.19
CA ASP A 218 -5.94 -9.55 18.84
C ASP A 218 -6.25 -10.61 17.77
N ALA A 219 -5.22 -11.33 17.37
CA ALA A 219 -5.39 -12.59 16.66
C ALA A 219 -6.04 -13.60 17.63
N GLY A 220 -6.95 -14.42 17.11
CA GLY A 220 -7.46 -15.57 17.84
C GLY A 220 -6.33 -16.53 18.27
N PRO A 221 -6.65 -17.61 19.01
CA PRO A 221 -5.65 -18.62 19.33
C PRO A 221 -4.92 -19.06 18.05
N PRO A 222 -3.58 -19.19 18.07
CA PRO A 222 -2.84 -19.63 16.90
C PRO A 222 -3.42 -20.98 16.42
N PRO A 223 -3.45 -21.23 15.09
CA PRO A 223 -3.95 -22.49 14.56
C PRO A 223 -3.24 -23.66 15.23
N GLU A 224 -3.99 -24.71 15.58
CA GLU A 224 -3.48 -25.83 16.35
C GLU A 224 -2.32 -26.49 15.60
N VAL A 225 -1.12 -26.35 16.15
CA VAL A 225 0.10 -26.89 15.57
C VAL A 225 0.13 -28.38 15.86
N VAL A 226 -0.08 -29.20 14.83
CA VAL A 226 0.13 -30.64 14.89
C VAL A 226 1.55 -30.91 15.40
N PRO A 227 1.75 -31.72 16.45
CA PRO A 227 3.07 -31.93 17.04
C PRO A 227 4.04 -32.57 16.02
N PRO A 228 5.35 -32.22 16.04
CA PRO A 228 6.26 -32.61 14.97
C PRO A 228 6.49 -34.12 14.86
N GLY A 229 6.30 -34.67 13.67
CA GLY A 229 6.93 -35.90 13.23
C GLY A 229 8.29 -35.59 12.60
N GLU A 230 9.37 -35.95 13.29
CA GLU A 230 10.78 -35.81 12.87
C GLU A 230 11.33 -34.36 12.69
N PRO A 231 12.66 -34.16 12.82
CA PRO A 231 13.27 -32.85 12.65
C PRO A 231 13.31 -32.43 11.17
N ALA A 232 12.87 -31.21 10.88
CA ALA A 232 12.92 -30.64 9.54
C ALA A 232 14.35 -30.69 8.94
N PRO A 233 14.50 -31.02 7.64
CA PRO A 233 15.80 -31.10 7.00
C PRO A 233 16.50 -29.73 7.00
N VAL A 234 17.81 -29.74 7.21
CA VAL A 234 18.64 -28.53 7.25
C VAL A 234 18.57 -27.82 5.90
N ALA A 235 17.85 -26.70 5.83
CA ALA A 235 17.71 -25.92 4.61
C ALA A 235 19.07 -25.32 4.18
N PRO A 236 19.39 -25.30 2.87
CA PRO A 236 20.51 -24.53 2.37
C PRO A 236 20.28 -23.01 2.60
N PRO A 237 21.33 -22.19 2.72
CA PRO A 237 21.20 -20.79 3.11
C PRO A 237 20.55 -19.93 2.01
N ALA A 238 19.30 -19.55 2.27
CA ALA A 238 18.58 -18.45 1.65
C ALA A 238 18.09 -17.52 2.80
N THR A 239 18.16 -16.19 2.74
CA THR A 239 18.88 -15.27 1.84
C THR A 239 19.57 -14.16 2.67
N LYS A 240 20.01 -13.09 2.00
CA LYS A 240 20.47 -11.79 2.52
C LYS A 240 19.69 -11.23 3.73
N LEU A 241 18.42 -11.59 3.96
CA LEU A 241 17.68 -11.16 5.16
C LEU A 241 18.41 -11.55 6.46
N LEU A 242 18.87 -12.79 6.58
CA LEU A 242 19.41 -13.29 7.84
C LEU A 242 20.72 -12.62 8.27
N ASP A 243 21.50 -12.15 7.31
CA ASP A 243 22.75 -11.40 7.49
C ASP A 243 22.52 -9.94 7.95
N GLN A 244 21.30 -9.42 7.75
CA GLN A 244 20.96 -8.02 8.03
C GLN A 244 20.17 -7.80 9.33
N SER A 245 19.35 -8.77 9.78
CA SER A 245 18.50 -8.60 10.97
C SER A 245 19.28 -8.79 12.30
N PRO A 246 19.07 -7.94 13.34
CA PRO A 246 19.74 -8.05 14.65
C PRO A 246 19.54 -9.39 15.37
N ARG A 247 20.52 -9.79 16.20
CA ARG A 247 20.46 -11.07 16.97
C ARG A 247 19.30 -11.12 17.96
N ASP A 248 19.02 -10.02 18.66
CA ASP A 248 17.76 -9.84 19.37
C ASP A 248 16.75 -9.25 18.38
N THR A 249 15.77 -10.05 18.00
CA THR A 249 14.75 -9.63 17.04
C THR A 249 13.57 -8.92 17.68
N GLY A 250 13.38 -8.99 19.00
CA GLY A 250 12.14 -8.60 19.68
C GLY A 250 11.08 -9.72 19.75
N PRO A 251 9.98 -9.50 20.49
CA PRO A 251 8.99 -10.53 20.82
C PRO A 251 8.15 -10.96 19.61
N LEU A 252 7.76 -12.24 19.59
CA LEU A 252 6.80 -12.79 18.64
C LEU A 252 5.37 -12.68 19.17
N SER A 253 4.44 -12.38 18.27
CA SER A 253 2.99 -12.42 18.46
C SER A 253 2.37 -13.61 17.70
N PRO A 254 1.12 -14.00 18.01
CA PRO A 254 0.43 -15.04 17.25
C PRO A 254 0.28 -14.69 15.75
N ALA A 255 0.11 -13.40 15.41
CA ALA A 255 0.04 -12.94 14.03
C ALA A 255 1.38 -13.11 13.26
N ASP A 256 2.52 -13.01 13.96
CA ASP A 256 3.83 -13.27 13.37
C ASP A 256 4.00 -14.76 13.01
N ILE A 257 3.54 -15.65 13.89
CA ILE A 257 3.55 -17.10 13.70
C ILE A 257 2.59 -17.49 12.56
N ASP A 258 1.36 -16.96 12.57
CA ASP A 258 0.35 -17.22 11.54
C ASP A 258 0.83 -16.78 10.15
N LEU A 259 1.54 -15.65 10.03
CA LEU A 259 2.14 -15.23 8.77
C LEU A 259 3.13 -16.27 8.22
N LEU A 260 4.05 -16.78 9.05
CA LEU A 260 5.03 -17.78 8.62
C LEU A 260 4.34 -19.07 8.17
N VAL A 261 3.33 -19.53 8.93
CA VAL A 261 2.52 -20.72 8.59
C VAL A 261 1.76 -20.52 7.27
N LYS A 262 1.09 -19.37 7.09
CA LYS A 262 0.33 -19.08 5.86
C LYS A 262 1.23 -18.96 4.62
N VAL A 263 2.41 -18.34 4.73
CA VAL A 263 3.34 -18.23 3.59
C VAL A 263 3.94 -19.59 3.23
N ARG A 264 4.27 -20.44 4.23
CA ARG A 264 4.68 -21.83 3.97
C ARG A 264 3.57 -22.62 3.27
N GLN A 265 2.33 -22.56 3.76
CA GLN A 265 1.21 -23.24 3.13
C GLN A 265 0.98 -22.76 1.68
N ALA A 266 1.07 -21.46 1.41
CA ALA A 266 1.01 -20.94 0.04
C ALA A 266 2.10 -21.57 -0.85
N GLY A 267 3.35 -21.63 -0.39
CA GLY A 267 4.44 -22.32 -1.12
C GLY A 267 4.11 -23.78 -1.45
N LEU A 268 3.51 -24.53 -0.52
CA LEU A 268 3.22 -25.96 -0.67
C LEU A 268 2.23 -26.30 -1.80
N TRP A 269 1.31 -25.40 -2.15
CA TRP A 269 0.35 -25.63 -3.25
C TRP A 269 0.60 -24.75 -4.50
N GLU A 270 1.14 -23.54 -4.34
CA GLU A 270 1.32 -22.59 -5.45
C GLU A 270 2.56 -22.92 -6.29
N ILE A 271 3.61 -23.49 -5.70
CA ILE A 271 4.80 -23.97 -6.44
C ILE A 271 4.43 -25.09 -7.43
N PRO A 272 3.79 -26.22 -7.04
CA PRO A 272 3.41 -27.26 -7.99
C PRO A 272 2.39 -26.76 -9.03
N VAL A 273 1.41 -25.92 -8.65
CA VAL A 273 0.45 -25.34 -9.60
C VAL A 273 1.15 -24.45 -10.64
N GLY A 274 2.06 -23.57 -10.22
CA GLY A 274 2.75 -22.68 -11.15
C GLY A 274 3.77 -23.40 -12.05
N ARG A 275 4.44 -24.45 -11.55
CA ARG A 275 5.27 -25.35 -12.36
C ARG A 275 4.45 -26.11 -13.41
N GLU A 276 3.29 -26.64 -13.02
CA GLU A 276 2.39 -27.32 -13.95
C GLU A 276 1.86 -26.37 -15.02
N ALA A 277 1.50 -25.14 -14.63
CA ALA A 277 1.12 -24.10 -15.58
C ALA A 277 2.25 -23.73 -16.53
N ALA A 278 3.50 -23.65 -16.06
CA ALA A 278 4.66 -23.44 -16.92
C ALA A 278 4.88 -24.58 -17.95
N ALA A 279 4.45 -25.81 -17.63
CA ALA A 279 4.53 -26.95 -18.53
C ALA A 279 3.37 -27.01 -19.54
N ARG A 280 2.12 -26.79 -19.11
CA ARG A 280 0.93 -27.11 -19.93
C ARG A 280 -0.16 -26.04 -20.06
N ALA A 281 -0.01 -24.85 -19.48
CA ALA A 281 -0.98 -23.77 -19.71
C ALA A 281 -1.05 -23.43 -21.21
N VAL A 282 -2.24 -23.12 -21.73
CA VAL A 282 -2.45 -22.81 -23.15
C VAL A 282 -1.97 -21.40 -23.47
N GLY A 283 -2.37 -20.42 -22.65
CA GLY A 283 -1.99 -19.03 -22.81
C GLY A 283 -0.51 -18.81 -22.53
N GLU A 284 0.22 -18.20 -23.48
CA GLU A 284 1.64 -17.89 -23.30
C GLU A 284 1.88 -17.02 -22.06
N LYS A 285 1.01 -16.02 -21.83
CA LYS A 285 1.05 -15.18 -20.63
C LYS A 285 0.80 -15.99 -19.36
N THR A 286 -0.19 -16.89 -19.35
CA THR A 286 -0.46 -17.78 -18.21
C THR A 286 0.78 -18.62 -17.89
N ARG A 287 1.32 -19.32 -18.90
CA ARG A 287 2.50 -20.19 -18.79
C ARG A 287 3.69 -19.45 -18.20
N LYS A 288 4.01 -18.26 -18.74
CA LYS A 288 5.12 -17.42 -18.29
C LYS A 288 4.89 -16.85 -16.88
N ASN A 289 3.72 -16.28 -16.63
CA ASN A 289 3.45 -15.55 -15.39
C ASN A 289 3.30 -16.50 -14.20
N LEU A 290 2.63 -17.65 -14.36
CA LEU A 290 2.51 -18.64 -13.28
C LEU A 290 3.84 -19.40 -13.04
N GLY A 291 4.65 -19.61 -14.08
CA GLY A 291 6.01 -20.13 -13.92
C GLY A 291 6.92 -19.18 -13.13
N GLU A 292 6.82 -17.87 -13.37
CA GLU A 292 7.54 -16.86 -12.59
C GLU A 292 7.03 -16.77 -11.14
N ILE A 293 5.71 -16.90 -10.92
CA ILE A 293 5.13 -17.01 -9.56
C ILE A 293 5.69 -18.23 -8.82
N ALA A 294 5.73 -19.42 -9.44
CA ALA A 294 6.35 -20.59 -8.81
C ALA A 294 7.82 -20.35 -8.43
N ARG A 295 8.61 -19.76 -9.34
CA ARG A 295 10.02 -19.41 -9.09
C ARG A 295 10.19 -18.39 -7.95
N GLN A 296 9.25 -17.45 -7.80
CA GLN A 296 9.25 -16.49 -6.70
C GLN A 296 8.79 -17.12 -5.37
N HIS A 297 7.82 -18.06 -5.40
CA HIS A 297 7.45 -18.85 -4.23
C HIS A 297 8.55 -19.82 -3.77
N GLU A 298 9.36 -20.37 -4.66
CA GLU A 298 10.54 -21.19 -4.29
C GLU A 298 11.56 -20.38 -3.46
N LEU A 299 11.78 -19.11 -3.82
CA LEU A 299 12.63 -18.21 -3.03
C LEU A 299 11.98 -17.89 -1.67
N LEU A 300 10.69 -17.55 -1.67
CA LEU A 300 9.95 -17.19 -0.47
C LEU A 300 9.77 -18.38 0.50
N ASP A 301 9.68 -19.61 -0.01
CA ASP A 301 9.66 -20.84 0.80
C ASP A 301 11.02 -21.10 1.48
N ALA A 302 12.12 -20.88 0.76
CA ALA A 302 13.44 -20.97 1.36
C ALA A 302 13.63 -19.91 2.47
N ASP A 303 13.19 -18.67 2.23
CA ASP A 303 13.21 -17.59 3.21
C ASP A 303 12.29 -17.85 4.42
N VAL A 304 11.06 -18.33 4.24
CA VAL A 304 10.13 -18.58 5.36
C VAL A 304 10.65 -19.70 6.27
N ARG A 305 11.23 -20.76 5.69
CA ARG A 305 11.84 -21.86 6.46
C ARG A 305 13.07 -21.39 7.22
N ALA A 306 13.90 -20.53 6.63
CA ALA A 306 15.08 -19.98 7.27
C ALA A 306 14.73 -19.01 8.42
N VAL A 307 13.72 -18.15 8.24
CA VAL A 307 13.19 -17.26 9.28
C VAL A 307 12.52 -18.05 10.40
N ALA A 308 11.68 -19.04 10.08
CA ALA A 308 11.02 -19.88 11.07
C ALA A 308 12.02 -20.70 11.90
N ALA A 309 13.06 -21.27 11.28
CA ALA A 309 14.14 -21.98 11.97
C ALA A 309 14.90 -21.06 12.96
N ARG A 310 15.25 -19.83 12.54
CA ARG A 310 15.86 -18.81 13.42
C ARG A 310 14.98 -18.48 14.63
N LEU A 311 13.67 -18.40 14.40
CA LEU A 311 12.67 -18.00 15.40
C LEU A 311 12.09 -19.18 16.18
N ARG A 312 12.50 -20.43 15.86
CA ARG A 312 11.99 -21.69 16.43
C ARG A 312 10.48 -21.87 16.27
N VAL A 313 9.94 -21.37 15.16
CA VAL A 313 8.53 -21.54 14.79
C VAL A 313 8.40 -22.84 13.99
N PRO A 314 7.56 -23.80 14.41
CA PRO A 314 7.25 -24.98 13.61
C PRO A 314 6.45 -24.58 12.37
N LEU A 315 6.69 -25.27 11.26
CA LEU A 315 6.03 -25.05 9.98
C LEU A 315 5.34 -26.34 9.50
N PRO A 316 4.22 -26.23 8.77
CA PRO A 316 3.64 -27.39 8.10
C PRO A 316 4.50 -27.82 6.91
N ASP A 317 4.50 -29.13 6.62
CA ASP A 317 5.18 -29.71 5.45
C ASP A 317 4.20 -30.27 4.40
N GLU A 318 2.89 -30.23 4.66
CA GLU A 318 1.82 -30.62 3.72
C GLU A 318 0.80 -29.47 3.51
N PRO A 319 0.18 -29.34 2.32
CA PRO A 319 -0.95 -28.43 2.10
C PRO A 319 -2.17 -28.87 2.91
N THR A 320 -3.03 -27.93 3.31
CA THR A 320 -4.31 -28.25 3.97
C THR A 320 -5.26 -29.01 3.04
N ASP A 321 -6.25 -29.72 3.59
CA ASP A 321 -7.30 -30.41 2.82
C ASP A 321 -7.97 -29.48 1.78
N GLU A 322 -8.20 -28.21 2.12
CA GLU A 322 -8.74 -27.21 1.20
C GLU A 322 -7.78 -26.92 0.03
N GLN A 323 -6.48 -26.78 0.31
CA GLN A 323 -5.43 -26.57 -0.68
C GLN A 323 -5.20 -27.81 -1.56
N GLN A 324 -5.25 -29.01 -0.98
CA GLN A 324 -5.23 -30.28 -1.72
C GLN A 324 -6.44 -30.37 -2.68
N GLY A 325 -7.61 -29.94 -2.21
CA GLY A 325 -8.81 -29.78 -3.04
C GLY A 325 -8.62 -28.81 -4.20
N TRP A 326 -7.98 -27.66 -3.99
CA TRP A 326 -7.66 -26.71 -5.07
C TRP A 326 -6.64 -27.27 -6.07
N ILE A 327 -5.59 -27.97 -5.61
CA ILE A 327 -4.62 -28.64 -6.51
C ILE A 327 -5.37 -29.64 -7.39
N MET A 328 -6.21 -30.50 -6.78
CA MET A 328 -6.98 -31.52 -7.50
C MET A 328 -7.93 -30.89 -8.53
N GLU A 329 -8.70 -29.88 -8.14
CA GLU A 329 -9.60 -29.14 -9.03
C GLU A 329 -8.84 -28.57 -10.24
N ILE A 330 -7.75 -27.83 -10.00
CA ILE A 330 -6.93 -27.26 -11.08
C ILE A 330 -6.36 -28.37 -11.96
N PHE A 331 -5.83 -29.45 -11.38
CA PHE A 331 -5.12 -30.48 -12.13
C PHE A 331 -6.05 -31.33 -13.00
N LEU A 332 -7.31 -31.53 -12.58
CA LEU A 332 -8.36 -32.18 -13.38
C LEU A 332 -8.81 -31.33 -14.59
N LYS A 333 -8.59 -30.01 -14.59
CA LYS A 333 -8.88 -29.16 -15.74
C LYS A 333 -7.82 -29.29 -16.83
N THR A 334 -8.22 -29.03 -18.08
CA THR A 334 -7.33 -28.97 -19.25
C THR A 334 -7.68 -27.78 -20.13
N GLY A 335 -6.82 -27.44 -21.09
CA GLY A 335 -7.07 -26.34 -22.02
C GLY A 335 -7.23 -24.99 -21.31
N GLU A 336 -8.10 -24.13 -21.84
CA GLU A 336 -8.40 -22.82 -21.27
C GLU A 336 -9.06 -22.89 -19.88
N GLU A 337 -9.76 -23.98 -19.54
CA GLU A 337 -10.32 -24.17 -18.19
C GLU A 337 -9.22 -24.31 -17.14
N PHE A 338 -8.10 -24.95 -17.47
CA PHE A 338 -6.93 -25.03 -16.57
C PHE A 338 -6.38 -23.63 -16.29
N ASP A 339 -6.13 -22.86 -17.35
CA ASP A 339 -5.62 -21.49 -17.26
C ASP A 339 -6.53 -20.61 -16.38
N GLN A 340 -7.85 -20.63 -16.64
CA GLN A 340 -8.83 -19.82 -15.92
C GLN A 340 -8.95 -20.22 -14.44
N THR A 341 -9.06 -21.52 -14.14
CA THR A 341 -9.19 -21.99 -12.75
C THR A 341 -7.91 -21.71 -11.95
N ALA A 342 -6.72 -21.95 -12.53
CA ALA A 342 -5.45 -21.65 -11.88
C ALA A 342 -5.29 -20.16 -11.55
N VAL A 343 -5.51 -19.26 -12.52
CA VAL A 343 -5.44 -17.80 -12.29
C VAL A 343 -6.46 -17.35 -11.26
N THR A 344 -7.69 -17.86 -11.30
CA THR A 344 -8.76 -17.50 -10.36
C THR A 344 -8.40 -17.89 -8.93
N ARG A 345 -7.97 -19.14 -8.70
CA ARG A 345 -7.57 -19.63 -7.36
C ARG A 345 -6.39 -18.84 -6.81
N LEU A 346 -5.33 -18.67 -7.60
CA LEU A 346 -4.15 -17.89 -7.21
C LEU A 346 -4.50 -16.44 -6.87
N ARG A 347 -5.33 -15.76 -7.68
CA ARG A 347 -5.66 -14.35 -7.46
C ARG A 347 -6.57 -14.12 -6.25
N VAL A 348 -7.45 -15.07 -5.92
CA VAL A 348 -8.23 -15.07 -4.68
C VAL A 348 -7.30 -15.27 -3.48
N ALA A 349 -6.40 -16.25 -3.52
CA ALA A 349 -5.46 -16.53 -2.42
C ALA A 349 -4.54 -15.33 -2.13
N HIS A 350 -3.91 -14.77 -3.17
CA HIS A 350 -3.09 -13.56 -3.07
C HIS A 350 -3.89 -12.35 -2.54
N GLY A 351 -5.15 -12.20 -2.98
CA GLY A 351 -6.04 -11.16 -2.46
C GLY A 351 -6.37 -11.33 -0.98
N LYS A 352 -6.56 -12.56 -0.49
CA LYS A 352 -6.82 -12.85 0.93
C LYS A 352 -5.59 -12.61 1.82
N VAL A 353 -4.39 -12.95 1.35
CA VAL A 353 -3.17 -12.87 2.17
C VAL A 353 -2.54 -11.48 2.20
N PHE A 354 -2.74 -10.64 1.16
CA PHE A 354 -2.09 -9.32 1.10
C PHE A 354 -2.44 -8.39 2.28
N PRO A 355 -3.70 -8.26 2.74
CA PRO A 355 -4.04 -7.46 3.92
C PRO A 355 -3.42 -8.02 5.22
N VAL A 356 -3.29 -9.35 5.34
CA VAL A 356 -2.64 -10.01 6.49
C VAL A 356 -1.15 -9.66 6.55
N ILE A 357 -0.46 -9.75 5.42
CA ILE A 357 0.96 -9.36 5.31
C ILE A 357 1.12 -7.86 5.65
N ALA A 358 0.25 -7.01 5.11
CA ALA A 358 0.28 -5.57 5.39
C ALA A 358 0.05 -5.26 6.88
N GLN A 359 -0.87 -5.98 7.53
CA GLN A 359 -1.14 -5.87 8.96
C GLN A 359 0.10 -6.26 9.79
N VAL A 360 0.73 -7.40 9.50
CA VAL A 360 1.94 -7.83 10.23
C VAL A 360 3.11 -6.87 9.96
N ARG A 361 3.35 -6.44 8.72
CA ARG A 361 4.37 -5.42 8.37
C ARG A 361 4.14 -4.11 9.12
N ALA A 362 2.89 -3.73 9.33
CA ALA A 362 2.52 -2.52 10.06
C ALA A 362 2.77 -2.61 11.57
N THR A 363 2.45 -3.75 12.20
CA THR A 363 2.33 -3.86 13.67
C THR A 363 3.31 -4.81 14.37
N THR A 364 4.07 -5.63 13.64
CA THR A 364 5.02 -6.54 14.29
C THR A 364 6.10 -5.77 15.05
N ARG A 365 6.38 -6.22 16.27
CA ARG A 365 7.52 -5.77 17.06
C ARG A 365 8.79 -6.58 16.78
N ASN A 366 8.67 -7.74 16.13
CA ASN A 366 9.81 -8.56 15.71
C ASN A 366 10.44 -8.01 14.41
N SER A 367 11.74 -7.72 14.43
CA SER A 367 12.45 -7.17 13.26
C SER A 367 12.62 -8.17 12.12
N ALA A 368 12.95 -9.43 12.40
CA ALA A 368 13.06 -10.45 11.35
C ALA A 368 11.70 -10.71 10.67
N ILE A 369 10.60 -10.68 11.43
CA ILE A 369 9.25 -10.77 10.85
C ILE A 369 8.89 -9.50 10.06
N ARG A 370 9.36 -8.32 10.47
CA ARG A 370 9.14 -7.08 9.72
C ARG A 370 9.82 -7.11 8.36
N ASP A 371 11.09 -7.53 8.33
CA ASP A 371 11.88 -7.70 7.11
C ASP A 371 11.25 -8.77 6.19
N PHE A 372 10.74 -9.86 6.78
CA PHE A 372 10.06 -10.93 6.06
C PHE A 372 8.69 -10.49 5.50
N ALA A 373 7.87 -9.79 6.28
CA ALA A 373 6.57 -9.28 5.85
C ALA A 373 6.73 -8.21 4.76
N ASP A 374 7.79 -7.39 4.82
CA ASP A 374 8.18 -6.46 3.75
C ASP A 374 8.53 -7.19 2.45
N LEU A 375 9.32 -8.27 2.52
CA LEU A 375 9.62 -9.12 1.37
C LEU A 375 8.35 -9.78 0.79
N ALA A 376 7.52 -10.40 1.63
CA ALA A 376 6.28 -11.02 1.23
C ALA A 376 5.32 -10.00 0.58
N ALA A 377 5.26 -8.76 1.10
CA ALA A 377 4.43 -7.70 0.54
C ALA A 377 4.88 -7.28 -0.87
N ARG A 378 6.20 -7.32 -1.16
CA ARG A 378 6.72 -7.11 -2.53
C ARG A 378 6.30 -8.24 -3.46
N PHE A 379 6.56 -9.49 -3.08
CA PHE A 379 6.21 -10.67 -3.89
C PHE A 379 4.72 -10.70 -4.23
N VAL A 380 3.85 -10.59 -3.22
CA VAL A 380 2.40 -10.67 -3.43
C VAL A 380 1.86 -9.57 -4.34
N ARG A 381 2.36 -8.32 -4.25
CA ARG A 381 2.00 -7.27 -5.23
C ARG A 381 2.44 -7.65 -6.65
N THR A 382 3.67 -8.13 -6.82
CA THR A 382 4.18 -8.59 -8.12
C THR A 382 3.34 -9.74 -8.68
N HIS A 383 3.01 -10.75 -7.86
CA HIS A 383 2.19 -11.89 -8.27
C HIS A 383 0.76 -11.45 -8.65
N MET A 384 0.13 -10.55 -7.89
CA MET A 384 -1.19 -10.00 -8.24
C MET A 384 -1.17 -9.32 -9.61
N SER A 385 -0.14 -8.51 -9.91
CA SER A 385 0.03 -7.89 -11.23
C SER A 385 0.39 -8.89 -12.34
N LEU A 386 1.12 -9.97 -12.04
CA LEU A 386 1.39 -11.06 -12.98
C LEU A 386 0.10 -11.83 -13.32
N LEU A 387 -0.74 -12.12 -12.33
CA LEU A 387 -2.04 -12.77 -12.50
C LEU A 387 -2.99 -11.88 -13.31
N GLU A 388 -3.10 -10.60 -12.95
CA GLU A 388 -3.90 -9.61 -13.69
C GLU A 388 -3.39 -9.44 -15.13
N GLY A 389 -2.06 -9.51 -15.33
CA GLY A 389 -1.42 -9.46 -16.64
C GLY A 389 -1.71 -10.66 -17.57
N THR A 390 -2.29 -11.76 -17.07
CA THR A 390 -2.77 -12.86 -17.92
C THR A 390 -3.98 -12.46 -18.76
N GLY A 391 -4.80 -11.53 -18.27
CA GLY A 391 -6.12 -11.20 -18.83
C GLY A 391 -7.27 -12.08 -18.35
N LEU A 392 -7.02 -13.06 -17.46
CA LEU A 392 -8.01 -14.03 -16.97
C LEU A 392 -8.58 -13.66 -15.58
N VAL A 393 -8.12 -12.56 -14.96
CA VAL A 393 -8.65 -12.07 -13.69
C VAL A 393 -9.96 -11.31 -13.92
N GLY A 394 -11.07 -11.92 -13.48
CA GLY A 394 -12.41 -11.34 -13.52
C GLY A 394 -12.99 -11.08 -12.12
N GLU A 395 -14.28 -10.78 -12.03
CA GLU A 395 -14.94 -10.51 -10.74
C GLU A 395 -14.85 -11.69 -9.76
N THR A 396 -14.98 -12.92 -10.26
CA THR A 396 -14.90 -14.16 -9.47
C THR A 396 -13.50 -14.45 -8.94
N SER A 397 -12.47 -13.78 -9.49
CA SER A 397 -11.07 -13.87 -9.06
C SER A 397 -10.73 -12.90 -7.92
N LEU A 398 -11.67 -12.06 -7.50
CA LEU A 398 -11.49 -11.05 -6.45
C LEU A 398 -12.23 -11.48 -5.17
N PRO A 399 -11.59 -11.45 -3.98
CA PRO A 399 -12.33 -11.63 -2.74
C PRO A 399 -13.34 -10.50 -2.54
N SER A 400 -14.45 -10.78 -1.87
CA SER A 400 -15.37 -9.74 -1.41
C SER A 400 -14.65 -8.76 -0.50
N ALA A 401 -14.90 -7.46 -0.68
CA ALA A 401 -14.49 -6.47 0.31
C ALA A 401 -15.23 -6.76 1.63
N PRO A 402 -14.58 -6.64 2.80
CA PRO A 402 -15.32 -6.55 4.06
C PRO A 402 -16.23 -5.33 4.01
N GLU A 403 -17.34 -5.36 4.75
CA GLU A 403 -18.17 -4.17 4.92
C GLU A 403 -17.32 -3.02 5.44
N VAL A 404 -17.55 -1.81 4.90
CA VAL A 404 -16.87 -0.62 5.39
C VAL A 404 -17.51 -0.25 6.72
N THR A 405 -17.01 -0.87 7.80
CA THR A 405 -17.10 -0.24 9.10
C THR A 405 -16.40 1.10 8.95
N THR A 406 -17.16 2.19 9.02
CA THR A 406 -16.59 3.43 9.54
C THR A 406 -15.95 3.04 10.86
N ALA A 407 -14.61 3.11 10.94
CA ALA A 407 -13.95 2.96 12.22
C ALA A 407 -14.66 3.91 13.20
N PRO A 408 -15.01 3.47 14.41
CA PRO A 408 -15.71 4.32 15.35
C PRO A 408 -14.93 5.64 15.45
N GLU A 409 -15.64 6.77 15.44
CA GLU A 409 -15.02 8.02 15.85
C GLU A 409 -14.30 7.75 17.17
N PRO A 410 -13.04 8.19 17.34
CA PRO A 410 -12.36 8.03 18.60
C PRO A 410 -13.23 8.72 19.65
N VAL A 411 -13.79 7.93 20.58
CA VAL A 411 -14.63 8.44 21.66
C VAL A 411 -13.84 9.59 22.31
N PRO A 412 -14.41 10.80 22.40
CA PRO A 412 -13.75 11.90 23.07
C PRO A 412 -13.32 11.44 24.47
N ASP A 413 -12.05 11.60 24.80
CA ASP A 413 -11.60 11.34 26.16
C ASP A 413 -12.15 12.49 27.02
N ASP A 414 -13.36 12.32 27.55
CA ASP A 414 -14.06 13.25 28.44
C ASP A 414 -13.32 13.48 29.77
N ARG A 415 -12.11 12.93 29.94
CA ARG A 415 -11.19 13.35 30.99
C ARG A 415 -10.73 14.78 30.73
N PRO A 416 -11.08 15.76 31.59
CA PRO A 416 -10.60 17.11 31.43
C PRO A 416 -9.08 17.13 31.45
N ALA A 417 -8.49 17.96 30.59
CA ALA A 417 -7.04 18.16 30.56
C ALA A 417 -6.53 18.53 31.97
N PRO A 418 -5.39 17.98 32.42
CA PRO A 418 -4.83 18.32 33.72
C PRO A 418 -4.61 19.83 33.78
N SER A 419 -5.17 20.47 34.81
CA SER A 419 -5.12 21.91 34.98
C SER A 419 -3.67 22.40 35.02
N ALA A 420 -3.40 23.48 34.27
CA ALA A 420 -2.08 24.09 34.26
C ALA A 420 -1.68 24.52 35.69
N PRO A 421 -0.44 24.27 36.13
CA PRO A 421 0.03 24.73 37.43
C PRO A 421 -0.05 26.27 37.49
N PRO A 422 -0.48 26.85 38.63
CA PRO A 422 -0.64 28.29 38.74
C PRO A 422 0.69 29.01 38.51
N ALA A 423 0.64 30.11 37.74
CA ALA A 423 1.80 30.94 37.49
C ALA A 423 2.29 31.58 38.80
N THR A 424 3.45 31.15 39.30
CA THR A 424 4.11 31.79 40.43
C THR A 424 4.64 33.14 39.98
N SER A 425 3.95 34.21 40.35
CA SER A 425 4.39 35.59 40.12
C SER A 425 5.62 35.88 40.98
N LEU A 426 6.77 36.10 40.35
CA LEU A 426 7.97 36.62 41.00
C LEU A 426 8.06 38.12 40.77
N LEU A 427 7.88 38.88 41.85
CA LEU A 427 8.54 40.16 42.07
C LEU A 427 9.86 39.91 42.82
#